data_AF-A0A1X7TGY1-F1
#
_entry.id   AF-A0A1X7TGY1-F1
#
_cell.length_a   1.000
_cell.length_b   1.000
_cell.length_c   1.000
_cell.angle_alpha   90.00
_cell.angle_beta   90.00
_cell.angle_gamma   90.00
#
_symmetry.space_group_name_H-M   'P 1'
#
loop_
_entity.id
_entity.type
_entity.pdbx_description
1 polymer ?
#
loop_
_entity_poly.entity_id
_entity_poly.type
_entity_poly.pdbx_seq_one_letter_code
_entity_poly.pdbx_strand_id
1 'polypeptide(L)'
;MKHAFTAYPELVRVHATYKLLELALPTYLLLCKHSNGRSKIIAVCLPVTEDAMTRMMENFKKHNVNLNKIRVIMVDKNIGERDV
;
A
#
# COMPACT_ATOMS: atom_id res chain seq x y z
N MET A 1 6.46 11.61 -4.60
CA MET A 1 6.10 10.20 -4.36
C MET A 1 7.23 9.25 -4.77
N LYS A 2 7.70 9.26 -6.03
CA LYS A 2 8.79 8.38 -6.50
C LYS A 2 10.07 8.46 -5.65
N HIS A 3 10.54 9.66 -5.31
CA HIS A 3 11.81 9.84 -4.57
C HIS A 3 11.85 9.15 -3.19
N ALA A 4 10.73 9.10 -2.47
CA ALA A 4 10.72 8.49 -1.13
C ALA A 4 10.88 6.97 -1.21
N PHE A 5 10.15 6.32 -2.11
CA PHE A 5 10.29 4.89 -2.35
C PHE A 5 11.63 4.56 -3.03
N THR A 6 12.15 5.44 -3.89
CA THR A 6 13.46 5.25 -4.50
C THR A 6 14.59 5.27 -3.47
N ALA A 7 14.51 6.17 -2.48
CA ALA A 7 15.52 6.34 -1.46
C ALA A 7 15.42 5.33 -0.31
N TYR A 8 14.20 4.93 0.08
CA TYR A 8 13.94 4.05 1.22
C TYR A 8 12.89 2.95 0.89
N PRO A 9 13.22 2.00 0.00
CA PRO A 9 12.30 0.95 -0.46
C PRO A 9 12.14 -0.25 0.50
N GLU A 10 12.93 -0.34 1.58
CA GLU A 10 13.12 -1.59 2.33
C GLU A 10 11.86 -2.08 3.04
N LEU A 11 11.01 -1.14 3.46
CA LEU A 11 9.77 -1.40 4.17
C LEU A 11 8.59 -0.74 3.46
N VAL A 12 7.66 -1.57 3.02
CA VAL A 12 6.35 -1.14 2.52
C VAL A 12 5.29 -1.54 3.53
N ARG A 13 4.41 -0.61 3.89
CA ARG A 13 3.24 -0.88 4.72
C ARG A 13 1.98 -0.74 3.89
N VAL A 14 1.04 -1.64 4.07
CA VAL A 14 -0.29 -1.61 3.45
C VAL A 14 -1.31 -1.33 4.54
N HIS A 15 -2.09 -0.28 4.34
CA HIS A 15 -3.19 0.11 5.21
C HIS A 15 -4.50 0.19 4.41
N ALA A 16 -5.61 -0.20 5.00
CA ALA A 16 -6.94 -0.09 4.40
C ALA A 16 -7.77 0.93 5.18
N THR A 17 -8.50 1.79 4.47
CA THR A 17 -9.45 2.73 5.06
C THR A 17 -10.78 2.70 4.33
N TYR A 18 -11.89 2.64 5.07
CA TYR A 18 -13.26 2.66 4.54
C TYR A 18 -13.88 4.07 4.59
N LYS A 19 -13.15 5.05 5.12
CA LYS A 19 -13.69 6.39 5.40
C LYS A 19 -13.66 7.36 4.20
N LEU A 20 -13.01 6.98 3.10
CA LEU A 20 -12.76 7.87 1.97
C LEU A 20 -13.81 7.78 0.86
N LEU A 21 -14.44 6.61 0.72
CA LEU A 21 -15.43 6.35 -0.32
C LEU A 21 -16.72 5.91 0.36
N GLU A 22 -17.87 6.37 -0.14
CA GLU A 22 -19.19 5.88 0.26
C GLU A 22 -19.50 4.53 -0.42
N LEU A 23 -18.52 3.64 -0.41
CA LEU A 23 -18.58 2.29 -0.98
C LEU A 23 -18.19 1.31 0.11
N ALA A 24 -18.82 0.14 0.13
CA ALA A 24 -18.47 -0.95 1.05
C ALA A 24 -17.12 -1.64 0.71
N LEU A 25 -16.19 -0.90 0.10
CA LEU A 25 -14.88 -1.38 -0.35
C LEU A 25 -13.75 -0.53 0.26
N PRO A 26 -12.64 -1.16 0.70
CA PRO A 26 -11.55 -0.45 1.35
C PRO A 26 -10.67 0.32 0.36
N THR A 27 -10.35 1.58 0.62
CA THR A 27 -9.23 2.23 -0.06
C THR A 27 -7.90 1.73 0.53
N TYR A 28 -7.02 1.17 -0.31
CA TYR A 28 -5.70 0.72 0.12
C TYR A 28 -4.65 1.81 -0.09
N LEU A 29 -3.83 2.01 0.94
CA LEU A 29 -2.69 2.92 0.95
C LEU A 29 -1.41 2.11 1.11
N LEU A 30 -0.47 2.28 0.18
CA LEU A 30 0.91 1.84 0.36
C LEU A 30 1.73 2.99 0.92
N LEU A 31 2.50 2.69 1.95
CA LEU A 31 3.33 3.65 2.67
C LEU A 31 4.78 3.17 2.68
N CYS A 32 5.74 4.07 2.50
CA CYS A 32 7.14 3.83 2.88
C CYS A 32 7.55 4.73 4.05
N LYS A 33 8.55 4.31 4.81
CA LYS A 33 9.13 5.11 5.90
C LYS A 33 10.30 5.92 5.35
N HIS A 34 10.28 7.23 5.57
CA HIS A 34 11.37 8.13 5.20
C HIS A 34 12.44 8.17 6.32
N SER A 35 13.62 8.70 6.01
CA SER A 35 14.74 8.85 6.97
C SER A 35 14.40 9.63 8.24
N ASN A 36 13.43 10.55 8.17
CA ASN A 36 12.96 11.32 9.33
C ASN A 36 11.92 10.57 10.18
N GLY A 37 11.73 9.27 9.94
CA GLY A 37 10.78 8.42 10.66
C GLY A 37 9.32 8.57 10.22
N ARG A 38 8.97 9.55 9.37
CA ARG A 38 7.60 9.76 8.90
C ARG A 38 7.25 8.81 7.75
N SER A 39 6.00 8.36 7.73
CA SER A 39 5.45 7.60 6.61
C SER A 39 5.08 8.53 5.46
N LYS A 40 5.30 8.10 4.22
CA LYS A 40 4.77 8.76 3.01
C LYS A 40 3.95 7.78 2.20
N ILE A 41 2.83 8.26 1.65
CA ILE A 41 2.03 7.52 0.68
C ILE A 41 2.84 7.39 -0.62
N ILE A 42 3.00 6.15 -1.08
CA ILE A 42 3.73 5.81 -2.31
C ILE A 42 2.80 5.26 -3.39
N ALA A 43 1.64 4.71 -3.01
CA ALA A 43 0.56 4.37 -3.92
C ALA A 43 -0.78 4.37 -3.20
N VAL A 44 -1.85 4.57 -3.97
CA VAL A 44 -3.25 4.48 -3.53
C VAL A 44 -3.97 3.56 -4.50
N CYS A 45 -4.80 2.65 -3.98
CA CYS A 45 -5.69 1.83 -4.79
C CYS A 45 -7.13 2.04 -4.33
N LEU A 46 -7.97 2.39 -5.30
CA LEU A 46 -9.42 2.45 -5.17
C LEU A 46 -9.97 1.18 -5.81
N PRO A 47 -10.31 0.16 -5.01
CA PRO A 47 -10.83 -1.09 -5.55
C PRO A 47 -12.23 -0.90 -6.11
N VAL A 48 -12.51 -1.63 -7.20
CA VAL A 48 -13.88 -1.80 -7.74
C VAL A 48 -14.38 -3.24 -7.57
N THR A 49 -13.53 -4.13 -7.05
CA THR A 49 -13.78 -5.56 -6.81
C THR A 49 -13.00 -6.02 -5.58
N GLU A 50 -13.38 -7.15 -4.98
CA GLU A 50 -12.71 -7.69 -3.77
C GLU A 50 -11.26 -8.15 -4.02
N ASP A 51 -10.93 -8.68 -5.21
CA ASP A 51 -9.57 -9.13 -5.59
C ASP A 51 -8.55 -8.00 -5.84
N ALA A 52 -8.92 -6.76 -5.52
CA ALA A 52 -8.14 -5.58 -5.89
C ALA A 52 -6.77 -5.49 -5.20
N MET A 53 -6.59 -6.11 -4.03
CA MET A 53 -5.31 -6.06 -3.31
C MET A 53 -4.19 -6.78 -4.10
N THR A 54 -4.45 -7.97 -4.61
CA THR A 54 -3.47 -8.73 -5.40
C THR A 54 -3.09 -7.97 -6.67
N ARG A 55 -4.10 -7.48 -7.42
CA ARG A 55 -3.89 -6.68 -8.63
C ARG A 55 -3.15 -5.37 -8.36
N MET A 56 -3.44 -4.72 -7.23
CA MET A 56 -2.71 -3.53 -6.79
C MET A 56 -1.24 -3.88 -6.56
N MET A 57 -0.94 -4.97 -5.85
CA MET A 57 0.43 -5.38 -5.59
C MET A 57 1.16 -5.74 -6.88
N GLU A 58 0.54 -6.50 -7.78
CA GLU A 58 1.11 -6.80 -9.11
C GLU A 58 1.40 -5.54 -9.92
N ASN A 59 0.46 -4.60 -9.96
CA ASN A 59 0.66 -3.32 -10.64
C ASN A 59 1.74 -2.47 -9.99
N PHE A 60 1.77 -2.41 -8.66
CA PHE A 60 2.80 -1.70 -7.92
C PHE A 60 4.18 -2.29 -8.23
N LYS A 61 4.28 -3.62 -8.26
CA LYS A 61 5.51 -4.33 -8.63
C LYS A 61 5.91 -3.98 -10.08
N LYS A 62 5.00 -4.14 -11.04
CA LYS A 62 5.28 -3.92 -12.47
C LYS A 62 5.84 -2.52 -12.79
N HIS A 63 5.43 -1.50 -12.05
CA HIS A 63 5.78 -0.11 -12.35
C HIS A 63 6.94 0.46 -11.50
N ASN A 64 7.53 -0.32 -10.60
CA ASN A 64 8.60 0.17 -9.71
C ASN A 64 9.88 -0.67 -9.81
N VAL A 65 10.98 -0.02 -10.19
CA VAL A 65 12.27 -0.66 -10.52
C VAL A 65 13.02 -1.18 -9.28
N ASN A 66 12.74 -0.64 -8.08
CA ASN A 66 13.43 -0.98 -6.83
C ASN A 66 12.79 -2.14 -6.06
N LEU A 67 12.02 -2.98 -6.74
CA LEU A 67 11.36 -4.14 -6.13
C LEU A 67 12.30 -5.04 -5.34
N ASN A 68 13.47 -5.31 -5.91
CA ASN A 68 14.46 -6.20 -5.33
C ASN A 68 15.05 -5.67 -4.02
N LYS A 69 14.76 -4.41 -3.68
CA LYS A 69 15.20 -3.77 -2.43
C LYS A 69 14.13 -3.83 -1.34
N ILE A 70 12.89 -4.20 -1.64
CA ILE A 70 11.85 -4.43 -0.63
C ILE A 70 12.26 -5.65 0.18
N ARG A 71 12.43 -5.48 1.49
CA ARG A 71 12.76 -6.57 2.41
C ARG A 71 11.55 -7.04 3.18
N VAL A 72 10.63 -6.12 3.49
CA VAL A 72 9.44 -6.40 4.29
C VAL A 72 8.24 -5.68 3.70
N ILE A 73 7.16 -6.44 3.55
CA ILE A 73 5.82 -5.91 3.33
C ILE A 73 5.02 -6.20 4.59
N MET A 74 4.57 -5.15 5.27
CA MET A 74 3.77 -5.24 6.48
C MET A 74 2.34 -4.84 6.13
N VAL A 75 1.39 -5.70 6.44
CA VAL A 75 -0.03 -5.49 6.16
C VAL A 75 -0.75 -5.38 7.50
N ASP A 76 -1.70 -4.46 7.60
CA ASP A 76 -2.58 -4.38 8.77
C ASP A 76 -3.34 -5.71 8.94
N LYS A 77 -3.35 -6.26 10.15
CA LYS A 77 -3.95 -7.58 10.44
C LYS A 77 -5.44 -7.63 10.07
N ASN A 78 -6.12 -6.49 10.15
CA ASN A 78 -7.56 -6.39 9.92
C ASN A 78 -7.90 -6.25 8.42
N ILE A 79 -6.91 -6.28 7.52
CA ILE A 79 -7.16 -6.28 6.07
C ILE A 79 -7.75 -7.65 5.70
N GLY A 80 -9.06 -7.65 5.43
CA GLY A 80 -9.83 -8.86 5.10
C GLY A 80 -10.78 -9.30 6.21
N GLU A 81 -10.58 -8.81 7.44
CA GLU A 81 -11.53 -9.00 8.53
C GLU A 81 -12.59 -7.88 8.45
N ARG A 82 -13.79 -8.25 7.98
CA ARG A 82 -14.98 -7.40 8.10
C ARG A 82 -15.52 -7.56 9.52
N ASP A 83 -14.94 -6.86 10.48
CA ASP A 83 -15.67 -6.57 11.70
C ASP A 83 -16.77 -5.57 11.33
N VAL A 84 -17.98 -6.10 11.16
CA VAL A 84 -19.22 -5.33 11.32
C VAL A 84 -19.35 -4.98 12.80
#